data_AF-A0A952WM10-F1
#
_entry.id   AF-A0A952WM10-F1
#
_cell.length_a   1.000
_cell.length_b   1.000
_cell.length_c   1.000
_cell.angle_alpha   90.00
_cell.angle_beta   90.00
_cell.angle_gamma   90.00
#
_symmetry.space_group_name_H-M   'P 1'
#
loop_
_entity.id
_entity.type
_entity.pdbx_description
1 polymer ?
#
loop_
_entity_poly.entity_id
_entity_poly.type
_entity_poly.pdbx_seq_one_letter_code
_entity_poly.pdbx_strand_id
1 'polypeptide(L)'
;MGTWTLQNVTGTTSNHDTGELFGTNVEVEFTLVYRPASVGFFAETPHLDWHERFVMKEHHKGEWWEFESNMYTHNPCSNTLLVWPKRYTEAYLSATGQPKSAMLKGGVVMKTINGQPMPPNAIPAGIADQAAQADAVRSYLKKSGGMLIITIHDIPSITRPPQGEHYERMLEFDCGIVSGGPRFRGVQLLDLDGSAPPATWFRNFMHSAPGPLQTAGLRKVPAPVGVSNPRTPVFSSGEYM
;
A
#
# COMPACT_ATOMS: atom_id res chain seq x y z
N MET A 1 9.24 -25.59 -8.71
CA MET A 1 9.25 -24.12 -8.81
C MET A 1 9.75 -23.56 -7.51
N GLY A 2 10.43 -22.40 -7.51
CA GLY A 2 10.81 -21.77 -6.25
C GLY A 2 9.60 -21.29 -5.45
N THR A 3 9.82 -20.87 -4.21
CA THR A 3 8.74 -20.53 -3.28
C THR A 3 9.00 -19.18 -2.63
N TRP A 4 7.95 -18.36 -2.56
CA TRP A 4 7.93 -17.15 -1.74
C TRP A 4 7.41 -17.44 -0.34
N THR A 5 7.98 -16.76 0.65
CA THR A 5 7.50 -16.75 2.03
C THR A 5 7.45 -15.32 2.52
N LEU A 6 6.29 -14.90 3.02
CA LEU A 6 6.16 -13.63 3.74
C LEU A 6 6.67 -13.84 5.17
N GLN A 7 7.83 -13.26 5.47
CA GLN A 7 8.44 -13.37 6.79
C GLN A 7 7.81 -12.41 7.80
N ASN A 8 7.51 -11.19 7.38
CA ASN A 8 6.96 -10.16 8.26
C ASN A 8 6.15 -9.13 7.47
N VAL A 9 5.19 -8.52 8.15
CA VAL A 9 4.50 -7.30 7.73
C VAL A 9 4.50 -6.36 8.92
N THR A 10 5.17 -5.22 8.78
CA THR A 10 5.21 -4.17 9.81
C THR A 10 4.58 -2.90 9.26
N GLY A 11 4.20 -1.98 10.14
CA GLY A 11 3.80 -0.67 9.70
C GLY A 11 4.15 0.41 10.70
N THR A 12 4.36 1.61 10.18
CA THR A 12 4.59 2.82 10.96
C THR A 12 3.58 3.87 10.56
N THR A 13 3.26 4.76 11.50
CA THR A 13 2.31 5.84 11.25
C THR A 13 2.81 7.17 11.77
N SER A 14 2.53 8.24 11.04
CA SER A 14 2.80 9.60 11.48
C SER A 14 1.67 10.54 11.04
N ASN A 15 1.55 11.67 11.72
CA ASN A 15 0.56 12.68 11.37
C ASN A 15 0.84 13.26 9.97
N HIS A 16 -0.23 13.49 9.19
CA HIS A 16 -0.15 14.15 7.89
C HIS A 16 -1.11 15.34 7.87
N ASP A 17 -0.54 16.55 7.95
CA ASP A 17 -1.29 17.81 7.96
C ASP A 17 -0.73 18.74 6.88
N THR A 18 -1.55 19.09 5.90
CA THR A 18 -1.24 20.12 4.90
C THR A 18 -2.29 21.23 4.97
N GLY A 19 -2.13 22.30 4.20
CA GLY A 19 -3.14 23.36 4.12
C GLY A 19 -4.52 22.88 3.65
N GLU A 20 -4.59 21.73 2.96
CA GLU A 20 -5.81 21.21 2.34
C GLU A 20 -6.27 19.87 2.89
N LEU A 21 -5.34 19.07 3.45
CA LEU A 21 -5.57 17.69 3.86
C LEU A 21 -5.26 17.51 5.36
N PHE A 22 -5.99 16.58 5.96
CA PHE A 22 -5.79 16.14 7.32
C PHE A 22 -5.92 14.61 7.38
N GLY A 23 -4.91 13.94 7.93
CA GLY A 23 -4.84 12.48 7.90
C GLY A 23 -3.58 11.91 8.55
N THR A 24 -3.16 10.74 8.07
CA THR A 24 -2.03 9.98 8.63
C THR A 24 -1.19 9.47 7.46
N ASN A 25 0.14 9.51 7.58
CA ASN A 25 1.01 8.68 6.74
C ASN A 25 0.99 7.28 7.31
N VAL A 26 0.73 6.28 6.47
CA VAL A 26 0.78 4.86 6.82
C VAL A 26 1.79 4.20 5.90
N GLU A 27 2.91 3.75 6.46
CA GLU A 27 3.92 2.99 5.72
C GLU A 27 3.86 1.54 6.16
N VAL A 28 3.61 0.63 5.21
CA VAL A 28 3.54 -0.82 5.47
C VAL A 28 4.68 -1.50 4.74
N GLU A 29 5.52 -2.22 5.47
CA GLU A 29 6.69 -2.94 4.94
C GLU A 29 6.42 -4.45 4.93
N PHE A 30 6.55 -5.06 3.75
CA PHE A 30 6.44 -6.49 3.51
C PHE A 30 7.82 -7.07 3.28
N THR A 31 8.24 -8.02 4.12
CA THR A 31 9.50 -8.75 3.92
C THR A 31 9.22 -10.12 3.30
N LEU A 32 9.50 -10.24 2.01
CA LEU A 32 9.29 -11.45 1.21
C LEU A 32 10.63 -12.13 0.92
N VAL A 33 10.71 -13.44 1.19
CA VAL A 33 11.90 -14.25 0.87
C VAL A 33 11.58 -15.25 -0.22
N TYR A 34 12.41 -15.28 -1.26
CA TYR A 34 12.36 -16.26 -2.32
C TYR A 34 13.42 -17.33 -2.10
N ARG A 35 12.97 -18.59 -2.05
CA ARG A 35 13.83 -19.77 -2.04
C ARG A 35 13.76 -20.45 -3.42
N PRO A 36 14.88 -20.57 -4.14
CA PRO A 36 14.87 -21.21 -5.44
C PRO A 36 14.68 -22.72 -5.30
N ALA A 37 14.04 -23.34 -6.29
CA ALA A 37 14.04 -24.79 -6.42
C ALA A 37 15.24 -25.22 -7.28
N SER A 38 15.81 -26.40 -6.99
CA SER A 38 16.91 -26.96 -7.78
C SER A 38 16.54 -27.18 -9.24
N VAL A 39 15.26 -27.44 -9.53
CA VAL A 39 14.70 -27.61 -10.87
C VAL A 39 13.35 -26.87 -10.97
N GLY A 40 13.15 -26.15 -12.08
CA GLY A 40 11.85 -25.58 -12.45
C GLY A 40 11.86 -24.08 -12.80
N PHE A 41 10.67 -23.55 -13.00
CA PHE A 41 10.45 -22.14 -13.33
C PHE A 41 10.53 -21.24 -12.09
N PHE A 42 10.78 -19.95 -12.35
CA PHE A 42 10.63 -18.91 -11.34
C PHE A 42 9.15 -18.77 -10.98
N ALA A 43 8.85 -18.68 -9.69
CA ALA A 43 7.50 -18.39 -9.23
C ALA A 43 7.37 -16.89 -8.97
N GLU A 44 6.32 -16.28 -9.50
CA GLU A 44 6.03 -14.87 -9.27
C GLU A 44 5.67 -14.60 -7.80
N THR A 45 5.95 -13.37 -7.35
CA THR A 45 5.54 -12.92 -6.01
C THR A 45 4.03 -13.12 -5.82
N PRO A 46 3.57 -13.55 -4.65
CA PRO A 46 2.14 -13.64 -4.35
C PRO A 46 1.43 -12.30 -4.56
N HIS A 47 0.14 -12.37 -4.89
CA HIS A 47 -0.69 -11.17 -5.02
C HIS A 47 -0.79 -10.43 -3.68
N LEU A 48 -0.72 -9.11 -3.76
CA LEU A 48 -1.01 -8.24 -2.62
C LEU A 48 -2.47 -8.40 -2.22
N ASP A 49 -2.68 -8.42 -0.91
CA ASP A 49 -4.01 -8.44 -0.33
C ASP A 49 -4.18 -7.21 0.56
N TRP A 50 -4.64 -6.11 -0.04
CA TRP A 50 -4.79 -4.81 0.62
C TRP A 50 -6.26 -4.50 0.81
N HIS A 51 -6.84 -4.98 1.91
CA HIS A 51 -8.25 -4.73 2.21
C HIS A 51 -8.42 -3.41 2.96
N GLU A 52 -9.37 -2.61 2.49
CA GLU A 52 -9.79 -1.39 3.15
C GLU A 52 -11.29 -1.36 3.34
N ARG A 53 -11.72 -0.87 4.51
CA ARG A 53 -13.11 -0.53 4.79
C ARG A 53 -13.21 0.93 5.22
N PHE A 54 -14.03 1.69 4.51
CA PHE A 54 -14.31 3.09 4.74
C PHE A 54 -15.71 3.24 5.31
N VAL A 55 -15.85 4.03 6.37
CA VAL A 55 -17.14 4.55 6.84
C VAL A 55 -16.99 6.07 6.95
N MET A 56 -17.81 6.80 6.22
CA MET A 56 -17.81 8.26 6.19
C MET A 56 -19.17 8.78 6.63
N LYS A 57 -19.18 9.73 7.56
CA LYS A 57 -20.36 10.49 7.96
C LYS A 57 -20.19 11.94 7.54
N GLU A 58 -21.23 12.47 6.92
CA GLU A 58 -21.33 13.84 6.49
C GLU A 58 -22.43 14.48 7.34
N HIS A 59 -22.07 14.90 8.56
CA HIS A 59 -23.01 15.37 9.59
C HIS A 59 -23.87 16.53 9.09
N HIS A 60 -23.27 17.45 8.33
CA HIS A 60 -23.95 18.58 7.70
C HIS A 60 -25.06 18.19 6.68
N LYS A 61 -25.02 16.97 6.13
CA LYS A 61 -26.09 16.42 5.25
C LYS A 61 -27.03 15.46 5.97
N GLY A 62 -26.70 15.05 7.20
CA GLY A 62 -27.39 13.96 7.88
C GLY A 62 -27.24 12.63 7.16
N GLU A 63 -26.11 12.41 6.45
CA GLU A 63 -25.86 11.23 5.62
C GLU A 63 -24.62 10.46 6.07
N TRP A 64 -24.58 9.17 5.74
CA TRP A 64 -23.37 8.36 5.84
C TRP A 64 -23.27 7.34 4.71
N TRP A 65 -22.06 6.92 4.37
CA TRP A 65 -21.82 5.86 3.39
C TRP A 65 -20.65 4.97 3.84
N GLU A 66 -20.60 3.75 3.29
CA GLU A 66 -19.49 2.82 3.48
C GLU A 66 -19.05 2.21 2.16
N PHE A 67 -17.77 1.86 2.09
CA PHE A 67 -17.17 1.15 0.97
C PHE A 67 -16.14 0.16 1.50
N GLU A 68 -16.11 -1.05 0.96
CA GLU A 68 -15.15 -2.09 1.35
C GLU A 68 -14.67 -2.81 0.10
N SER A 69 -13.35 -2.96 -0.04
CA SER A 69 -12.76 -3.68 -1.16
C SER A 69 -11.32 -4.09 -0.88
N ASN A 70 -10.83 -5.08 -1.63
CA ASN A 70 -9.39 -5.26 -1.81
C ASN A 70 -8.91 -4.24 -2.84
N MET A 71 -8.24 -3.20 -2.36
CA MET A 71 -7.79 -2.07 -3.17
C MET A 71 -6.79 -2.46 -4.25
N TYR A 72 -6.04 -3.56 -4.06
CA TYR A 72 -5.15 -4.06 -5.09
C TYR A 72 -5.92 -4.61 -6.29
N THR A 73 -7.01 -5.34 -6.05
CA THR A 73 -7.87 -5.80 -7.16
C THR A 73 -8.76 -4.69 -7.73
N HIS A 74 -9.14 -3.72 -6.89
CA HIS A 74 -10.00 -2.59 -7.26
C HIS A 74 -9.26 -1.54 -8.10
N ASN A 75 -8.01 -1.26 -7.75
CA ASN A 75 -7.19 -0.21 -8.36
C ASN A 75 -5.67 -0.50 -8.18
N PRO A 76 -5.13 -1.53 -8.85
CA PRO A 76 -3.74 -1.98 -8.67
C PRO A 76 -2.69 -0.94 -9.06
N CYS A 77 -3.05 -0.02 -9.97
CA CYS A 77 -2.17 1.04 -10.46
C CYS A 77 -2.40 2.39 -9.75
N SER A 78 -3.07 2.39 -8.59
CA SER A 78 -3.13 3.59 -7.76
C SER A 78 -1.72 4.03 -7.34
N ASN A 79 -1.50 5.32 -7.13
CA ASN A 79 -0.18 5.83 -6.71
C ASN A 79 0.33 5.16 -5.41
N THR A 80 -0.58 4.71 -4.54
CA THR A 80 -0.27 3.97 -3.33
C THR A 80 0.23 2.55 -3.65
N LEU A 81 -0.47 1.82 -4.53
CA LEU A 81 -0.21 0.38 -4.74
C LEU A 81 0.73 0.07 -5.91
N LEU A 82 1.08 1.07 -6.73
CA LEU A 82 1.92 0.92 -7.94
C LEU A 82 3.30 0.31 -7.67
N VAL A 83 3.80 0.37 -6.42
CA VAL A 83 5.06 -0.30 -6.02
C VAL A 83 4.99 -1.81 -6.16
N TRP A 84 3.82 -2.42 -5.95
CA TRP A 84 3.68 -3.87 -6.05
C TRP A 84 3.87 -4.42 -7.47
N PRO A 85 3.20 -3.91 -8.52
CA PRO A 85 3.45 -4.34 -9.89
C PRO A 85 4.87 -3.96 -10.37
N LYS A 86 5.44 -2.86 -9.87
CA LYS A 86 6.82 -2.40 -10.19
C LYS A 86 7.92 -3.02 -9.33
N ARG A 87 7.59 -3.99 -8.48
CA ARG A 87 8.51 -4.50 -7.45
C ARG A 87 9.88 -4.92 -7.97
N TYR A 88 9.95 -5.55 -9.14
CA TYR A 88 11.22 -6.02 -9.70
C TYR A 88 12.03 -4.90 -10.38
N THR A 89 11.38 -3.95 -11.03
CA THR A 89 12.10 -2.78 -11.58
C THR A 89 12.66 -1.95 -10.44
N GLU A 90 11.88 -1.71 -9.38
CA GLU A 90 12.36 -0.96 -8.20
C GLU A 90 13.43 -1.74 -7.43
N ALA A 91 13.32 -3.08 -7.33
CA ALA A 91 14.38 -3.92 -6.77
C ALA A 91 15.69 -3.80 -7.57
N TYR A 92 15.62 -3.74 -8.90
CA TYR A 92 16.77 -3.51 -9.77
C TYR A 92 17.42 -2.15 -9.48
N LEU A 93 16.62 -1.07 -9.44
CA LEU A 93 17.12 0.27 -9.16
C LEU A 93 17.81 0.32 -7.80
N SER A 94 17.18 -0.26 -6.77
CA SER A 94 17.78 -0.38 -5.43
C SER A 94 19.08 -1.19 -5.43
N ALA A 95 19.11 -2.35 -6.09
CA ALA A 95 20.29 -3.23 -6.11
C ALA A 95 21.47 -2.61 -6.89
N THR A 96 21.20 -1.75 -7.86
CA THR A 96 22.21 -1.08 -8.69
C THR A 96 22.55 0.33 -8.21
N GLY A 97 21.97 0.78 -7.10
CA GLY A 97 22.22 2.11 -6.52
C GLY A 97 21.63 3.26 -7.34
N GLN A 98 20.69 2.98 -8.24
CA GLN A 98 19.97 4.02 -8.97
C GLN A 98 18.88 4.64 -8.08
N PRO A 99 18.55 5.93 -8.29
CA PRO A 99 17.47 6.56 -7.54
C PRO A 99 16.14 5.85 -7.82
N LYS A 100 15.31 5.73 -6.78
CA LYS A 100 13.94 5.22 -6.91
C LYS A 100 13.11 6.11 -7.82
N SER A 101 12.06 5.54 -8.42
CA SER A 101 11.11 6.30 -9.22
C SER A 101 10.46 7.42 -8.39
N ALA A 102 10.59 8.68 -8.83
CA ALA A 102 10.07 9.84 -8.11
C ALA A 102 8.55 9.84 -7.91
N MET A 103 7.81 9.15 -8.78
CA MET A 103 6.35 9.05 -8.72
C MET A 103 5.86 7.95 -7.77
N LEU A 104 6.75 7.12 -7.22
CA LEU A 104 6.37 5.97 -6.42
C LEU A 104 6.23 6.35 -4.95
N LYS A 105 5.06 6.07 -4.35
CA LYS A 105 4.91 6.10 -2.91
C LYS A 105 5.39 4.78 -2.31
N GLY A 106 6.44 4.86 -1.49
CA GLY A 106 7.14 3.69 -0.95
C GLY A 106 8.41 3.34 -1.72
N GLY A 107 8.71 2.05 -1.83
CA GLY A 107 9.91 1.56 -2.51
C GLY A 107 10.14 0.05 -2.35
N VAL A 108 11.16 -0.46 -3.03
CA VAL A 108 11.62 -1.84 -2.86
C VAL A 108 13.11 -1.86 -2.57
N VAL A 109 13.51 -2.61 -1.57
CA VAL A 109 14.91 -2.91 -1.27
C VAL A 109 15.15 -4.38 -1.50
N MET A 110 16.16 -4.69 -2.33
CA MET A 110 16.59 -6.05 -2.58
C MET A 110 17.78 -6.40 -1.67
N LYS A 111 17.73 -7.60 -1.08
CA LYS A 111 18.81 -8.15 -0.27
C LYS A 111 19.10 -9.60 -0.69
N THR A 112 20.28 -10.07 -0.32
CA THR A 112 20.62 -11.50 -0.42
C THR A 112 19.68 -12.34 0.46
N ILE A 113 19.66 -13.66 0.25
CA ILE A 113 18.80 -14.58 1.01
C ILE A 113 19.09 -14.56 2.53
N ASN A 114 20.30 -14.16 2.92
CA ASN A 114 20.72 -14.03 4.32
C ASN A 114 20.49 -12.61 4.90
N GLY A 115 19.73 -11.76 4.19
CA GLY A 115 19.42 -10.39 4.64
C GLY A 115 20.58 -9.40 4.53
N GLN A 116 21.67 -9.76 3.85
CA GLN A 116 22.80 -8.85 3.60
C GLN A 116 22.52 -7.97 2.37
N PRO A 117 23.12 -6.76 2.30
CA PRO A 117 23.08 -5.94 1.09
C PRO A 117 23.49 -6.72 -0.16
N MET A 118 22.94 -6.34 -1.31
CA MET A 118 23.30 -6.97 -2.58
C MET A 118 24.80 -6.78 -2.87
N PRO A 119 25.53 -7.84 -3.24
CA PRO A 119 26.93 -7.71 -3.64
C PRO A 119 27.05 -6.79 -4.86
N PRO A 120 28.14 -6.02 -4.97
CA PRO A 120 28.44 -5.28 -6.19
C PRO A 120 28.39 -6.21 -7.40
N ASN A 121 27.78 -5.77 -8.50
CA ASN A 121 27.66 -6.52 -9.75
C ASN A 121 26.92 -7.87 -9.66
N ALA A 122 26.15 -8.11 -8.59
CA ALA A 122 25.28 -9.28 -8.49
C ALA A 122 24.21 -9.33 -9.58
N ILE A 123 23.83 -8.15 -10.08
CA ILE A 123 22.91 -7.94 -11.20
C ILE A 123 23.61 -6.98 -12.19
N PRO A 124 23.49 -7.19 -13.52
CA PRO A 124 24.10 -6.30 -14.51
C PRO A 124 23.59 -4.86 -14.35
N ALA A 125 24.50 -3.88 -14.34
CA ALA A 125 24.13 -2.47 -14.29
C ALA A 125 23.87 -1.90 -15.70
N GLY A 126 23.27 -0.71 -15.77
CA GLY A 126 23.11 0.04 -17.02
C GLY A 126 21.99 -0.45 -17.96
N ILE A 127 21.16 -1.40 -17.54
CA ILE A 127 19.96 -1.79 -18.29
C ILE A 127 18.95 -0.63 -18.27
N ALA A 128 18.61 -0.11 -19.45
CA ALA A 128 17.65 0.98 -19.61
C ALA A 128 16.19 0.50 -19.74
N ASP A 129 15.99 -0.67 -20.37
CA ASP A 129 14.66 -1.24 -20.58
C ASP A 129 14.08 -1.87 -19.30
N GLN A 130 12.86 -1.48 -18.93
CA GLN A 130 12.22 -1.91 -17.68
C GLN A 130 11.91 -3.41 -17.65
N ALA A 131 11.53 -4.01 -18.78
CA ALA A 131 11.28 -5.45 -18.84
C ALA A 131 12.58 -6.23 -18.60
N ALA A 132 13.67 -5.82 -19.24
CA ALA A 132 14.99 -6.39 -19.02
C ALA A 132 15.51 -6.18 -17.58
N GLN A 133 15.22 -5.05 -16.93
CA GLN A 133 15.52 -4.83 -15.51
C GLN A 133 14.80 -5.84 -14.61
N ALA A 134 13.49 -6.00 -14.83
CA ALA A 134 12.68 -6.95 -14.07
C ALA A 134 13.17 -8.39 -14.28
N ASP A 135 13.51 -8.77 -15.52
CA ASP A 135 14.04 -10.09 -15.85
C ASP A 135 15.42 -10.36 -15.26
N ALA A 136 16.26 -9.34 -15.13
CA ALA A 136 17.53 -9.45 -14.44
C ALA A 136 17.35 -9.80 -12.95
N VAL A 137 16.37 -9.18 -12.28
CA VAL A 137 16.01 -9.50 -10.89
C VAL A 137 15.42 -10.90 -10.78
N ARG A 138 14.46 -11.27 -11.63
CA ARG A 138 13.90 -12.64 -11.66
C ARG A 138 14.98 -13.70 -11.86
N SER A 139 15.91 -13.44 -12.78
CA SER A 139 17.03 -14.34 -13.09
C SER A 139 17.95 -14.52 -11.89
N TYR A 140 18.28 -13.43 -11.19
CA TYR A 140 19.06 -13.50 -9.95
C TYR A 140 18.33 -14.30 -8.88
N LEU A 141 17.06 -13.97 -8.58
CA LEU A 141 16.28 -14.64 -7.55
C LEU A 141 16.13 -16.13 -7.86
N LYS A 142 15.88 -16.50 -9.12
CA LYS A 142 15.81 -17.89 -9.57
C LYS A 142 17.10 -18.66 -9.30
N LYS A 143 18.27 -18.03 -9.49
CA LYS A 143 19.58 -18.67 -9.32
C LYS A 143 20.02 -18.75 -7.86
N SER A 144 19.85 -17.66 -7.12
CA SER A 144 20.52 -17.43 -5.84
C SER A 144 19.57 -17.31 -4.65
N GLY A 145 18.26 -17.22 -4.90
CA GLY A 145 17.32 -16.75 -3.90
C GLY A 145 17.49 -15.27 -3.59
N GLY A 146 16.74 -14.78 -2.61
CA GLY A 146 16.86 -13.40 -2.16
C GLY A 146 15.69 -12.95 -1.31
N MET A 147 15.76 -11.69 -0.90
CA MET A 147 14.71 -11.03 -0.14
C MET A 147 14.31 -9.74 -0.85
N LEU A 148 13.00 -9.51 -0.95
CA LEU A 148 12.41 -8.24 -1.32
C LEU A 148 11.75 -7.64 -0.08
N ILE A 149 12.16 -6.43 0.28
CA ILE A 149 11.51 -5.61 1.29
C ILE A 149 10.73 -4.56 0.51
N ILE A 150 9.40 -4.67 0.51
CA ILE A 150 8.50 -3.81 -0.26
C ILE A 150 7.78 -2.89 0.72
N THR A 151 7.98 -1.59 0.60
CA THR A 151 7.27 -0.57 1.38
C THR A 151 6.16 0.04 0.54
N ILE A 152 4.93 -0.01 1.03
CA ILE A 152 3.77 0.72 0.49
C ILE A 152 3.54 1.92 1.39
N HIS A 153 3.51 3.12 0.81
CA HIS A 153 3.20 4.35 1.55
C HIS A 153 1.83 4.88 1.14
N ASP A 154 0.87 4.77 2.04
CA ASP A 154 -0.45 5.37 1.89
C ASP A 154 -0.59 6.65 2.72
N ILE A 155 -1.43 7.57 2.25
CA ILE A 155 -1.75 8.81 2.96
C ILE A 155 -3.27 8.93 3.08
N PRO A 156 -3.90 8.10 3.93
CA PRO A 156 -5.31 8.22 4.20
C PRO A 156 -5.61 9.57 4.84
N SER A 157 -6.22 10.44 4.07
CA SER A 157 -6.59 11.80 4.48
C SER A 157 -7.97 12.16 3.94
N ILE A 158 -8.60 13.16 4.56
CA ILE A 158 -9.78 13.82 4.01
C ILE A 158 -9.44 15.29 3.76
N THR A 159 -10.15 15.88 2.80
CA THR A 159 -10.11 17.32 2.58
C THR A 159 -10.65 18.02 3.83
N ARG A 160 -9.99 19.10 4.21
CA ARG A 160 -10.44 19.95 5.31
C ARG A 160 -11.87 20.44 5.01
N PRO A 161 -12.83 20.27 5.94
CA PRO A 161 -14.19 20.73 5.72
C PRO A 161 -14.24 22.26 5.62
N PRO A 162 -15.04 22.82 4.70
CA PRO A 162 -15.42 24.22 4.72
C PRO A 162 -16.11 24.61 6.04
N GLN A 163 -16.20 25.92 6.30
CA GLN A 163 -16.93 26.42 7.46
C GLN A 163 -18.39 25.95 7.44
N GLY A 164 -18.86 25.39 8.56
CA GLY A 164 -20.22 24.83 8.68
C GLY A 164 -20.35 23.37 8.22
N GLU A 165 -19.29 22.75 7.70
CA GLU A 165 -19.27 21.34 7.36
C GLU A 165 -18.56 20.51 8.44
N HIS A 166 -19.03 19.28 8.65
CA HIS A 166 -18.48 18.36 9.63
C HIS A 166 -18.41 16.96 9.04
N TYR A 167 -17.21 16.40 9.05
CA TYR A 167 -16.89 15.07 8.54
C TYR A 167 -16.33 14.18 9.65
N GLU A 168 -16.80 12.94 9.70
CA GLU A 168 -16.24 11.90 10.56
C GLU A 168 -15.94 10.67 9.69
N ARG A 169 -14.72 10.13 9.77
CA ARG A 169 -14.28 8.98 8.98
C ARG A 169 -13.63 7.92 9.86
N MET A 170 -14.01 6.67 9.62
CA MET A 170 -13.23 5.50 9.99
C MET A 170 -12.69 4.82 8.74
N LEU A 171 -11.40 4.49 8.76
CA LEU A 171 -10.75 3.69 7.74
C LEU A 171 -10.02 2.52 8.42
N GLU A 172 -10.41 1.31 8.07
CA GLU A 172 -9.78 0.07 8.53
C GLU A 172 -8.88 -0.49 7.42
N PHE A 173 -7.68 -0.92 7.81
CA PHE A 173 -6.68 -1.58 6.96
C PHE A 173 -6.52 -3.03 7.40
N ASP A 174 -6.50 -3.94 6.44
CA ASP A 174 -6.00 -5.31 6.64
C ASP A 174 -5.10 -5.71 5.46
N CYS A 175 -3.78 -5.56 5.64
CA CYS A 175 -2.79 -5.68 4.58
C CYS A 175 -1.94 -6.95 4.73
N GLY A 176 -1.88 -7.77 3.68
CA GLY A 176 -1.14 -9.02 3.63
C GLY A 176 -0.91 -9.50 2.20
N ILE A 177 -0.84 -10.82 2.02
CA ILE A 177 -0.81 -11.47 0.70
C ILE A 177 -1.85 -12.59 0.64
N VAL A 178 -2.30 -12.94 -0.57
CA VAL A 178 -3.39 -13.93 -0.79
C VAL A 178 -3.05 -15.34 -0.26
N SER A 179 -1.77 -15.70 -0.17
CA SER A 179 -1.34 -17.01 0.37
C SER A 179 -1.32 -17.10 1.90
N GLY A 180 -1.82 -16.08 2.62
CA GLY A 180 -1.78 -15.99 4.08
C GLY A 180 -0.42 -15.55 4.64
N GLY A 181 -0.28 -15.61 5.96
CA GLY A 181 0.90 -15.16 6.71
C GLY A 181 0.61 -13.97 7.63
N PRO A 182 1.67 -13.29 8.12
CA PRO A 182 1.54 -12.06 8.90
C PRO A 182 0.75 -10.99 8.15
N ARG A 183 0.03 -10.14 8.89
CA ARG A 183 -0.76 -9.04 8.32
C ARG A 183 -0.60 -7.80 9.17
N PHE A 184 -0.56 -6.65 8.51
CA PHE A 184 -0.66 -5.36 9.19
C PHE A 184 -2.14 -4.95 9.25
N ARG A 185 -2.61 -4.67 10.47
CA ARG A 185 -3.95 -4.16 10.72
C ARG A 185 -3.90 -2.83 11.43
N GLY A 186 -4.79 -1.95 11.02
CA GLY A 186 -4.87 -0.60 11.57
C GLY A 186 -6.25 0.01 11.35
N VAL A 187 -6.59 0.98 12.18
CA VAL A 187 -7.82 1.75 12.09
C VAL A 187 -7.48 3.21 12.32
N GLN A 188 -7.80 4.04 11.33
CA GLN A 188 -7.72 5.48 11.44
C GLN A 188 -9.11 6.05 11.71
N LEU A 189 -9.20 6.88 12.73
CA LEU A 189 -10.37 7.71 13.02
C LEU A 189 -10.02 9.17 12.80
N LEU A 190 -10.87 9.88 12.05
CA LEU A 190 -10.82 11.31 11.83
C LEU A 190 -12.17 11.92 12.17
N ASP A 191 -12.17 13.04 12.89
CA ASP A 191 -13.37 13.83 13.17
C ASP A 191 -13.01 15.33 13.09
N LEU A 192 -13.60 16.01 12.10
CA LEU A 192 -13.26 17.36 11.68
C LEU A 192 -14.53 18.21 11.54
N ASP A 193 -14.68 19.21 12.42
CA ASP A 193 -15.68 20.26 12.30
C ASP A 193 -15.04 21.53 11.73
N GLY A 194 -15.44 21.94 10.53
CA GLY A 194 -14.95 23.13 9.86
C GLY A 194 -15.35 24.45 10.53
N SER A 195 -16.26 24.41 11.50
CA SER A 195 -16.59 25.54 12.37
C SER A 195 -15.64 25.68 13.55
N ALA A 196 -14.90 24.61 13.88
CA ALA A 196 -13.95 24.55 14.97
C ALA A 196 -12.51 24.79 14.48
N PRO A 197 -11.62 25.35 15.31
CA PRO A 197 -10.22 25.53 14.94
C PRO A 197 -9.53 24.17 14.73
N PRO A 198 -8.61 24.02 13.76
CA PRO A 198 -7.97 22.73 13.46
C PRO A 198 -7.26 22.05 14.62
N ALA A 199 -6.81 22.82 15.63
CA ALA A 199 -6.21 22.28 16.85
C ALA A 199 -7.15 21.43 17.70
N THR A 200 -8.47 21.50 17.44
CA THR A 200 -9.51 20.73 18.14
C THR A 200 -9.99 19.52 17.34
N TRP A 201 -9.55 19.38 16.09
CA TRP A 201 -9.88 18.22 15.28
C TRP A 201 -9.24 16.96 15.86
N PHE A 202 -9.95 15.85 15.71
CA PHE A 202 -9.53 14.58 16.25
C PHE A 202 -8.92 13.70 15.17
N ARG A 203 -7.78 13.09 15.51
CA ARG A 203 -7.11 12.06 14.73
C ARG A 203 -6.60 11.00 15.68
N ASN A 204 -6.88 9.75 15.36
CA ASN A 204 -6.30 8.62 16.07
C ASN A 204 -6.00 7.49 15.09
N PHE A 205 -4.89 6.78 15.32
CA PHE A 205 -4.56 5.55 14.63
C PHE A 205 -4.34 4.44 15.65
N MET A 206 -5.04 3.32 15.48
CA MET A 206 -5.03 2.19 16.40
C MET A 206 -4.79 0.89 15.64
N HIS A 207 -4.26 -0.14 16.31
CA HIS A 207 -4.07 -1.47 15.68
C HIS A 207 -5.31 -2.37 15.73
N SER A 208 -6.39 -1.90 16.35
CA SER A 208 -7.66 -2.61 16.49
C SER A 208 -8.82 -1.63 16.49
N ALA A 209 -9.93 -2.00 15.85
CA ALA A 209 -11.13 -1.16 15.82
C ALA A 209 -11.73 -1.02 17.23
N PRO A 210 -12.13 0.19 17.67
CA PRO A 210 -12.87 0.37 18.92
C PRO A 210 -14.34 -0.08 18.81
N GLY A 211 -14.76 -0.63 17.67
CA GLY A 211 -16.13 -0.96 17.33
C GLY A 211 -16.63 -0.11 16.14
N PRO A 212 -17.84 -0.39 15.62
CA PRO A 212 -18.39 0.35 14.50
C PRO A 212 -18.68 1.81 14.88
N LEU A 213 -18.46 2.73 13.93
CA LEU A 213 -18.90 4.11 14.10
C LEU A 213 -20.43 4.17 14.27
N GLN A 214 -20.89 4.95 15.26
CA GLN A 214 -22.32 5.12 15.53
C GLN A 214 -23.01 5.92 14.42
N THR A 215 -23.94 5.31 13.69
CA THR A 215 -24.64 5.94 12.55
C THR A 215 -26.10 6.28 12.84
N ALA A 216 -26.54 6.13 14.10
CA ALA A 216 -27.89 6.46 14.51
C ALA A 216 -28.23 7.93 14.19
N GLY A 217 -29.40 8.16 13.59
CA GLY A 217 -29.85 9.49 13.17
C GLY A 217 -29.34 9.94 11.79
N LEU A 218 -28.47 9.19 11.13
CA LEU A 218 -27.99 9.48 9.78
C LEU A 218 -28.62 8.55 8.74
N ARG A 219 -28.89 9.09 7.55
CA ARG A 219 -29.39 8.33 6.40
C ARG A 219 -28.24 7.67 5.64
N LYS A 220 -28.30 6.35 5.42
CA LYS A 220 -27.34 5.66 4.56
C LYS A 220 -27.53 6.06 3.10
N VAL A 221 -26.44 6.37 2.41
CA VAL A 221 -26.39 6.63 0.97
C VAL A 221 -25.34 5.74 0.29
N PRO A 222 -25.40 5.56 -1.04
CA PRO A 222 -24.35 4.87 -1.78
C PRO A 222 -23.00 5.60 -1.65
N ALA A 223 -21.91 4.84 -1.64
CA ALA A 223 -20.58 5.42 -1.71
C ALA A 223 -20.38 6.17 -3.04
N PRO A 224 -19.65 7.30 -3.06
CA PRO A 224 -19.38 8.07 -4.26
C PRO A 224 -18.80 7.21 -5.40
N VAL A 225 -19.27 7.42 -6.62
CA VAL A 225 -18.86 6.64 -7.81
C VAL A 225 -17.34 6.67 -8.04
N GLY A 226 -16.67 7.79 -7.73
CA GLY A 226 -15.23 7.93 -7.83
C GLY A 226 -14.43 7.06 -6.85
N VAL A 227 -15.09 6.56 -5.80
CA VAL A 227 -14.54 5.61 -4.81
C VAL A 227 -14.94 4.19 -5.19
N SER A 228 -16.21 3.97 -5.51
CA SER A 228 -16.80 2.63 -5.66
C SER A 228 -16.59 1.96 -7.02
N ASN A 229 -16.24 2.70 -8.07
CA ASN A 229 -15.95 2.10 -9.37
C ASN A 229 -14.51 1.55 -9.43
N PRO A 230 -14.32 0.28 -9.83
CA PRO A 230 -13.00 -0.26 -10.12
C PRO A 230 -12.34 0.51 -11.26
N ARG A 231 -11.00 0.63 -11.20
CA ARG A 231 -10.24 1.26 -12.28
C ARG A 231 -9.58 0.20 -13.13
N THR A 232 -9.66 0.36 -14.45
CA THR A 232 -8.96 -0.51 -15.39
C THR A 232 -7.45 -0.38 -15.17
N PRO A 233 -6.73 -1.47 -14.86
CA PRO A 233 -5.28 -1.43 -14.75
C PRO A 233 -4.64 -1.03 -16.07
N VAL A 234 -3.63 -0.17 -16.00
CA VAL A 234 -2.70 0.09 -17.10
C VAL A 234 -1.31 -0.23 -16.57
N PHE A 235 -0.77 -1.36 -16.99
CA PHE A 235 0.56 -1.83 -16.59
C PHE A 235 1.60 -1.43 -17.63
N SER A 236 2.79 -1.05 -17.17
CA SER A 236 3.95 -0.84 -18.03
C SER A 236 4.56 -2.19 -18.44
N SER A 237 5.37 -2.21 -19.50
CA SER A 237 6.07 -3.43 -19.93
C SER A 237 6.95 -4.00 -18.81
N GLY A 238 6.79 -5.30 -18.50
CA GLY A 238 7.53 -5.99 -17.44
C GLY A 238 6.88 -5.97 -16.06
N GLU A 239 5.77 -5.24 -15.89
CA GLU A 239 4.92 -5.27 -14.69
C GLU A 239 3.91 -6.44 -14.74
N TYR A 240 3.51 -6.94 -13.59
CA TYR A 240 2.61 -8.09 -13.45
C TYR A 240 1.60 -7.84 -12.33
N MET A 241 0.36 -8.34 -12.53
CA MET A 241 -0.61 -8.59 -11.45
C MET A 241 -0.15 -9.71 -10.55
#